data_AF-A0A2H6IW48-F1
#
_entry.id   AF-A0A2H6IW48-F1
#
_cell.length_a   1.000
_cell.length_b   1.000
_cell.length_c   1.000
_cell.angle_alpha   90.00
_cell.angle_beta   90.00
_cell.angle_gamma   90.00
#
_symmetry.space_group_name_H-M   'P 1'
#
loop_
_entity.id
_entity.type
_entity.pdbx_description
1 polymer ?
#
loop_
_entity_poly.entity_id
_entity_poly.type
_entity_poly.pdbx_seq_one_letter_code
_entity_poly.pdbx_strand_id
1 'polypeptide(L)'
;MRETTTAFEQHGRIGTPLPVRSAPRVPVVALGMSLGTFFALTFVLCVLFDLWFPALAMNPIWAPLLPGFTWISWPSFFLGLVESFAYGWYIALIFGPLYNFFAMKSGTGTEP
;
A
#
# COMPACT_ATOMS: atom_id res chain seq x y z
N MET A 1 31.97 -62.07 5.31
CA MET A 1 32.62 -60.77 5.56
C MET A 1 32.26 -59.88 4.37
N ARG A 2 31.75 -58.66 4.59
CA ARG A 2 31.10 -57.74 3.61
C ARG A 2 29.60 -58.07 3.43
N GLU A 3 28.59 -57.23 3.62
CA GLU A 3 28.46 -55.76 3.63
C GLU A 3 27.23 -55.36 4.49
N THR A 4 27.43 -54.89 5.72
CA THR A 4 26.36 -54.37 6.61
C THR A 4 26.37 -52.84 6.69
N THR A 5 27.00 -52.14 5.75
CA THR A 5 27.40 -50.73 5.90
C THR A 5 26.66 -49.79 4.94
N THR A 6 25.35 -49.94 4.75
CA THR A 6 24.57 -48.99 3.92
C THR A 6 23.25 -48.52 4.53
N ALA A 7 22.80 -49.08 5.66
CA ALA A 7 21.51 -48.71 6.26
C ALA A 7 21.55 -47.49 7.20
N PHE A 8 22.73 -47.04 7.63
CA PHE A 8 22.86 -46.01 8.67
C PHE A 8 22.96 -44.55 8.16
N GLU A 9 23.14 -44.33 6.86
CA GLU A 9 23.34 -42.98 6.27
C GLU A 9 22.06 -42.33 5.72
N GLN A 10 20.93 -43.05 5.69
CA GLN A 10 19.64 -42.50 5.21
C GLN A 10 18.82 -41.82 6.31
N HIS A 11 19.12 -42.07 7.59
CA HIS A 11 18.29 -41.65 8.72
C HIS A 11 18.56 -40.21 9.21
N GLY A 12 19.48 -39.46 8.59
CA GLY A 12 19.95 -38.15 9.07
C GLY A 12 19.43 -36.91 8.33
N ARG A 13 18.58 -37.03 7.30
CA ARG A 13 18.22 -35.89 6.41
C ARG A 13 16.72 -35.70 6.15
N ILE A 14 15.85 -36.16 7.03
CA ILE A 14 14.40 -35.88 6.93
C ILE A 14 14.05 -34.74 7.89
N GLY A 15 14.66 -33.58 7.66
CA GLY A 15 14.15 -32.33 8.23
C GLY A 15 13.03 -31.84 7.33
N THR A 16 11.79 -31.80 7.82
CA THR A 16 10.72 -31.04 7.15
C THR A 16 11.16 -29.58 7.07
N PRO A 17 11.24 -28.96 5.88
CA PRO A 17 11.51 -27.53 5.80
C PRO A 17 10.41 -26.81 6.58
N LEU A 18 10.80 -26.16 7.68
CA LEU A 18 9.89 -25.30 8.42
C LEU A 18 9.34 -24.26 7.44
N PRO A 19 8.03 -23.96 7.47
CA PRO A 19 7.50 -22.88 6.66
C PRO A 19 8.28 -21.63 7.04
N VAL A 20 9.13 -21.15 6.13
CA VAL A 20 9.74 -19.84 6.24
C VAL A 20 8.57 -18.88 6.25
N ARG A 21 8.14 -18.51 7.46
CA ARG A 21 7.06 -17.55 7.66
C ARG A 21 7.62 -16.27 7.10
N SER A 22 7.25 -15.98 5.86
CA SER A 22 7.62 -14.75 5.18
C SER A 22 7.16 -13.64 6.12
N ALA A 23 8.12 -12.89 6.67
CA ALA A 23 7.81 -11.74 7.51
C ALA A 23 6.72 -10.94 6.78
N PRO A 24 5.65 -10.50 7.45
CA PRO A 24 4.56 -9.79 6.79
C PRO A 24 5.13 -8.53 6.12
N ARG A 25 5.39 -8.60 4.81
CA ARG A 25 5.88 -7.46 4.03
C ARG A 25 4.65 -6.84 3.41
N VAL A 26 4.40 -5.57 3.69
CA VAL A 26 3.28 -4.88 3.08
C VAL A 26 3.60 -4.70 1.59
N PRO A 27 2.77 -5.25 0.68
CA PRO A 27 2.97 -5.07 -0.75
C PRO A 27 2.64 -3.63 -1.14
N VAL A 28 3.67 -2.79 -1.27
CA VAL A 28 3.57 -1.35 -1.54
C VAL A 28 2.70 -1.04 -2.76
N VAL A 29 2.80 -1.85 -3.82
CA VAL A 29 2.02 -1.67 -5.04
C VAL A 29 0.53 -1.91 -4.78
N ALA A 30 0.17 -2.99 -4.09
CA ALA A 30 -1.23 -3.27 -3.77
C ALA A 30 -1.81 -2.22 -2.80
N LEU A 31 -1.00 -1.76 -1.85
CA LEU A 31 -1.34 -0.65 -0.95
C LEU A 31 -1.61 0.63 -1.75
N GLY A 32 -0.70 1.02 -2.66
CA GLY A 32 -0.82 2.22 -3.49
C GLY A 32 -2.02 2.18 -4.42
N MET A 33 -2.25 1.05 -5.08
CA MET A 33 -3.44 0.86 -5.92
C MET A 33 -4.74 0.97 -5.11
N SER A 34 -4.78 0.40 -3.91
CA SER A 34 -5.98 0.43 -3.06
C SER A 34 -6.26 1.84 -2.52
N LEU A 35 -5.25 2.50 -1.94
CA LEU A 35 -5.39 3.87 -1.45
C LEU A 35 -5.65 4.88 -2.56
N GLY A 36 -4.93 4.77 -3.68
CA GLY A 36 -5.12 5.63 -4.84
C GLY A 36 -6.53 5.52 -5.40
N THR A 37 -7.04 4.29 -5.59
CA THR A 37 -8.41 4.08 -6.09
C THR A 37 -9.45 4.59 -5.08
N PHE A 38 -9.25 4.35 -3.79
CA PHE A 38 -10.14 4.85 -2.75
C PHE A 38 -10.24 6.39 -2.77
N PHE A 39 -9.10 7.09 -2.77
CA PHE A 39 -9.10 8.56 -2.84
C PHE A 39 -9.65 9.09 -4.16
N ALA A 40 -9.37 8.45 -5.30
CA ALA A 40 -9.97 8.83 -6.56
C ALA A 40 -11.50 8.70 -6.53
N LEU A 41 -12.05 7.61 -5.97
CA LEU A 41 -13.49 7.43 -5.82
C LEU A 41 -14.11 8.46 -4.87
N THR A 42 -13.48 8.71 -3.72
CA THR A 42 -13.94 9.74 -2.78
C THR A 42 -13.95 11.11 -3.43
N PHE A 43 -12.91 11.47 -4.19
CA PHE A 43 -12.87 12.73 -4.94
C PHE A 43 -14.06 12.86 -5.90
N VAL A 44 -14.35 11.83 -6.69
CA VAL A 44 -15.49 11.85 -7.62
C VAL A 44 -16.81 12.03 -6.86
N LEU A 45 -17.00 11.32 -5.75
CA LEU A 45 -18.19 11.46 -4.91
C LEU A 45 -18.30 12.88 -4.33
N CYS A 46 -17.19 13.48 -3.90
CA CYS A 46 -17.17 14.87 -3.42
C CYS A 46 -17.59 15.84 -4.53
N VAL A 47 -17.03 15.72 -5.74
CA VAL A 47 -17.40 16.59 -6.86
C VAL A 47 -18.88 16.44 -7.25
N LEU A 48 -19.41 15.22 -7.26
CA LEU A 48 -20.84 14.98 -7.51
C LEU A 48 -21.72 15.61 -6.42
N PHE A 49 -21.29 15.54 -5.15
CA PHE A 49 -22.01 16.14 -4.04
C PHE A 49 -21.99 17.67 -4.09
N ASP A 50 -20.84 18.29 -4.39
CA ASP A 50 -20.70 19.74 -4.62
C ASP A 50 -21.64 20.24 -5.73
N LEU A 51 -21.85 19.43 -6.78
CA LEU A 51 -22.75 19.75 -7.88
C LEU A 51 -24.24 19.64 -7.48
N TRP A 52 -24.57 18.72 -6.59
CA TRP A 52 -25.93 18.52 -6.08
C TRP A 52 -26.30 19.54 -4.99
N PHE A 53 -25.32 19.92 -4.15
CA PHE A 53 -25.49 20.84 -3.02
C PHE A 53 -24.46 21.98 -3.06
N PRO A 54 -24.64 22.95 -3.97
CA PRO A 54 -23.68 24.06 -4.15
C PRO A 54 -23.58 24.99 -2.93
N ALA A 55 -24.55 24.94 -2.01
CA ALA A 55 -24.54 25.71 -0.76
C ALA A 55 -23.51 25.21 0.28
N LEU A 56 -23.01 23.98 0.13
CA LEU A 56 -21.98 23.36 0.98
C LEU A 56 -20.67 23.14 0.21
N ALA A 57 -20.42 23.92 -0.84
CA ALA A 57 -19.33 23.67 -1.76
C ALA A 57 -17.96 23.63 -1.05
N MET A 58 -17.24 22.52 -1.20
CA MET A 58 -15.89 22.31 -0.68
C MET A 58 -14.80 22.87 -1.60
N ASN A 59 -15.14 23.30 -2.81
CA ASN A 59 -14.32 24.10 -3.75
C ASN A 59 -13.21 24.98 -3.11
N PRO A 60 -13.50 25.88 -2.15
CA PRO A 60 -12.48 26.79 -1.61
C PRO A 60 -11.31 26.07 -0.90
N ILE A 61 -11.48 24.82 -0.46
CA ILE A 61 -10.38 24.00 0.11
C ILE A 61 -9.44 23.47 -0.99
N TRP A 62 -9.94 23.30 -2.22
CA TRP A 62 -9.16 22.79 -3.36
C TRP A 62 -8.34 23.88 -4.04
N ALA A 63 -8.80 25.12 -4.00
CA ALA A 63 -8.12 26.29 -4.58
C ALA A 63 -6.66 26.48 -4.11
N PRO A 64 -6.31 26.37 -2.82
CA PRO A 64 -4.91 26.47 -2.37
C PRO A 64 -4.08 25.22 -2.64
N LEU A 65 -4.71 24.07 -2.87
CA LEU A 65 -4.02 22.82 -3.16
C LEU A 65 -3.58 22.73 -4.63
N LEU A 66 -4.26 23.44 -5.55
CA LEU A 66 -4.07 23.36 -7.00
C LEU A 66 -4.02 24.77 -7.66
N PRO A 67 -2.82 25.36 -7.88
CA PRO A 67 -2.70 26.62 -8.61
C PRO A 67 -3.14 26.44 -10.07
N GLY A 68 -4.30 27.01 -10.43
CA GLY A 68 -4.93 26.88 -11.76
C GLY A 68 -6.35 26.28 -11.74
N PHE A 69 -6.86 25.91 -10.57
CA PHE A 69 -8.21 25.39 -10.39
C PHE A 69 -9.26 26.48 -10.64
N THR A 70 -9.76 26.55 -11.87
CA THR A 70 -10.87 27.43 -12.26
C THR A 70 -12.11 26.55 -12.41
N TRP A 71 -13.08 26.80 -11.53
CA TRP A 71 -14.31 26.04 -11.32
C TRP A 71 -15.02 25.59 -12.63
N ILE A 72 -15.56 24.36 -12.62
CA ILE A 72 -16.31 23.62 -13.69
C ILE A 72 -15.64 23.40 -15.06
N SER A 73 -14.31 23.43 -15.15
CA SER A 73 -13.62 22.98 -16.36
C SER A 73 -13.25 21.49 -16.26
N TRP A 74 -13.63 20.70 -17.28
CA TRP A 74 -13.18 19.30 -17.45
C TRP A 74 -11.69 19.06 -17.12
N PRO A 75 -10.74 19.93 -17.53
CA PRO A 75 -9.34 19.76 -17.16
C PRO A 75 -9.06 19.80 -15.65
N SER A 76 -9.72 20.68 -14.88
CA SER A 76 -9.53 20.76 -13.42
C SER A 76 -10.02 19.50 -12.70
N PHE A 77 -11.08 18.86 -13.19
CA PHE A 77 -11.56 17.59 -12.65
C PHE A 77 -10.54 16.46 -12.86
N PHE A 78 -10.03 16.28 -14.08
CA PHE A 78 -9.03 15.25 -14.35
C PHE A 78 -7.72 15.51 -13.58
N LEU A 79 -7.32 16.79 -13.45
CA LEU A 79 -6.16 17.17 -12.66
C LEU A 79 -6.32 16.76 -11.19
N GLY A 80 -7.47 17.09 -10.58
CA GLY A 80 -7.77 16.71 -9.19
C GLY A 80 -7.86 15.19 -8.97
N LEU A 81 -8.35 14.45 -9.96
CA LEU A 81 -8.42 12.98 -9.92
C LEU A 81 -7.01 12.36 -9.94
N VAL A 82 -6.14 12.85 -10.84
CA VAL A 82 -4.75 12.39 -10.94
C VAL A 82 -3.97 12.75 -9.67
N GLU A 83 -4.11 13.96 -9.15
CA GLU A 83 -3.48 14.39 -7.90
C GLU A 83 -3.95 13.55 -6.71
N SER A 84 -5.26 13.33 -6.56
CA SER A 84 -5.81 12.48 -5.48
C SER A 84 -5.27 11.06 -5.53
N PHE A 85 -5.17 10.49 -6.73
CA PHE A 85 -4.55 9.17 -6.94
C PHE A 85 -3.05 9.18 -6.60
N ALA A 86 -2.33 10.22 -7.01
CA ALA A 86 -0.92 10.41 -6.70
C ALA A 86 -0.67 10.55 -5.19
N TYR A 87 -1.56 11.23 -4.46
CA TYR A 87 -1.48 11.31 -2.99
C TYR A 87 -1.68 9.95 -2.32
N GLY A 88 -2.58 9.10 -2.83
CA GLY A 88 -2.72 7.72 -2.34
C GLY A 88 -1.43 6.91 -2.56
N TRP A 89 -0.78 7.09 -3.71
CA TRP A 89 0.52 6.49 -4.00
C TRP A 89 1.65 7.05 -3.14
N TYR A 90 1.68 8.35 -2.91
CA TYR A 90 2.63 9.00 -2.01
C TYR A 90 2.58 8.37 -0.61
N ILE A 91 1.37 8.21 -0.05
CA ILE A 91 1.19 7.54 1.25
C ILE A 91 1.72 6.11 1.19
N ALA A 92 1.40 5.34 0.15
CA ALA A 92 1.86 3.96 0.04
C ALA A 92 3.39 3.84 -0.08
N LEU A 93 4.03 4.70 -0.87
CA LEU A 93 5.47 4.72 -1.08
C LEU A 93 6.25 5.14 0.17
N ILE A 94 5.68 6.00 1.02
CA ILE A 94 6.30 6.40 2.28
C ILE A 94 5.99 5.38 3.38
N PHE A 95 4.72 5.03 3.56
CA PHE A 95 4.26 4.16 4.63
C PHE A 95 4.71 2.71 4.45
N GLY A 96 4.70 2.18 3.22
CA GLY A 96 5.05 0.79 2.94
C GLY A 96 6.48 0.40 3.37
N PRO A 97 7.52 1.11 2.90
CA PRO A 97 8.89 0.90 3.37
C PRO A 97 9.07 1.19 4.86
N LEU A 98 8.42 2.22 5.39
CA LEU A 98 8.50 2.59 6.80
C LEU A 98 7.93 1.50 7.71
N TYR A 99 6.75 0.97 7.35
CA TYR A 99 6.12 -0.15 8.03
C TYR A 99 7.02 -1.39 7.99
N ASN A 100 7.57 -1.70 6.81
CA ASN A 100 8.48 -2.84 6.65
C ASN A 100 9.76 -2.66 7.50
N PHE A 101 10.32 -1.46 7.59
CA PHE A 101 11.49 -1.16 8.41
C PHE A 101 11.24 -1.39 9.90
N PHE A 102 10.14 -0.85 10.44
CA PHE A 102 9.80 -1.04 11.85
C PHE A 102 9.40 -2.48 12.16
N ALA A 103 8.68 -3.16 11.26
CA ALA A 103 8.30 -4.55 11.41
C ALA A 103 9.52 -5.49 11.45
N MET A 104 10.59 -5.17 10.71
CA MET A 104 11.85 -5.90 10.78
C MET A 104 12.56 -5.72 12.15
N LYS A 105 12.53 -4.51 12.72
CA LYS A 105 13.17 -4.21 14.01
C LYS A 105 12.43 -4.78 15.23
N SER A 106 11.10 -4.97 15.14
CA SER A 106 10.35 -5.65 16.21
C SER A 106 10.59 -7.16 16.29
N GLY A 107 11.15 -7.77 15.22
CA GLY A 107 11.51 -9.19 15.20
C GLY A 107 12.87 -9.52 15.82
N THR A 108 13.73 -8.53 16.05
CA THR A 108 15.07 -8.71 16.65
C THR A 108 15.05 -8.59 18.18
N GLY A 109 13.96 -9.01 18.82
CA GLY A 109 13.72 -8.88 20.25
C GLY A 109 13.36 -10.20 20.93
N THR A 110 13.78 -11.34 20.39
CA THR A 110 13.78 -12.60 21.15
C THR A 110 14.75 -13.54 20.47
N GLU A 111 15.94 -13.71 21.04
CA GLU A 111 16.21 -14.97 21.74
C GLU A 111 17.39 -14.81 22.73
N PRO A 112 17.38 -15.63 23.81
CA PRO A 112 18.19 -15.53 25.02
C PRO A 112 19.64 -16.04 24.90
#